data_AF-A0A2N5U6L8-F1
#
_entry.id   AF-A0A2N5U6L8-F1
#
_cell.length_a   1.000
_cell.length_b   1.000
_cell.length_c   1.000
_cell.angle_alpha   90.00
_cell.angle_beta   90.00
_cell.angle_gamma   90.00
#
_symmetry.space_group_name_H-M   'P 1'
#
loop_
_entity.id
_entity.type
_entity.pdbx_description
1 polymer ?
#
loop_
_entity_poly.entity_id
_entity_poly.type
_entity_poly.pdbx_seq_one_letter_code
_entity_poly.pdbx_strand_id
1 'polypeptide(L)'
;MVINLRNQSTSKISLSSRQIKDRFNSYKGKYKKTHTLSLATGFGLTPEDRQTGIQTIEQKLNSLCPHYQAMHGLMGNKAFVNPLYKVDAQKDVETTNSSDSDNSDNPDDSDDSDDSDDSDDSDDSDDSDDSDSGKGKGQRRL
;
A
#
# COMPACT_ATOMS: atom_id res chain seq x y z
N MET A 1 -35.20 26.33 5.00
CA MET A 1 -35.07 25.29 3.95
C MET A 1 -34.73 23.98 4.65
N VAL A 2 -35.47 22.91 4.38
CA VAL A 2 -35.27 21.59 5.01
C VAL A 2 -34.61 20.67 3.98
N ILE A 3 -33.38 20.23 4.27
CA ILE A 3 -32.62 19.33 3.39
C ILE A 3 -33.06 17.90 3.73
N ASN A 4 -33.91 17.31 2.89
CA ASN A 4 -34.31 15.92 3.04
C ASN A 4 -33.21 15.03 2.47
N LEU A 5 -32.28 14.58 3.33
CA LEU A 5 -31.22 13.65 2.98
C LEU A 5 -31.81 12.24 2.85
N ARG A 6 -32.46 11.98 1.71
CA ARG A 6 -32.84 10.62 1.33
C ARG A 6 -31.54 9.89 1.01
N ASN A 7 -31.09 9.06 1.94
CA ASN A 7 -30.02 8.08 1.74
C ASN A 7 -30.47 7.08 0.64
N GLN A 8 -30.36 7.51 -0.62
CA GLN A 8 -30.60 6.68 -1.79
C GLN A 8 -29.34 5.85 -2.07
N SER A 9 -28.96 4.99 -1.12
CA SER A 9 -27.96 3.96 -1.40
C SER A 9 -28.67 2.84 -2.17
N THR A 10 -28.49 2.85 -3.49
CA THR A 10 -28.86 1.74 -4.37
C THR A 10 -28.09 0.49 -3.93
N SER A 11 -28.86 -0.57 -3.64
CA SER A 11 -28.45 -1.93 -3.26
C SER A 11 -27.62 -2.10 -1.98
N LYS A 12 -28.15 -2.90 -1.04
CA LYS A 12 -27.36 -3.50 0.04
C LYS A 12 -26.16 -4.19 -0.59
N ILE A 13 -24.95 -3.71 -0.31
CA ILE A 13 -23.72 -4.27 -0.86
C ILE A 13 -23.48 -5.60 -0.12
N SER A 14 -23.98 -6.72 -0.66
CA SER A 14 -23.83 -8.05 -0.06
C SER A 14 -22.46 -8.62 -0.39
N LEU A 15 -21.44 -8.15 0.33
CA LEU A 15 -20.06 -8.57 0.11
C LEU A 15 -19.51 -9.22 1.37
N SER A 16 -18.80 -10.33 1.18
CA SER A 16 -18.01 -10.92 2.25
C SER A 16 -16.84 -10.01 2.62
N SER A 17 -16.41 -10.05 3.89
CA SER A 17 -15.22 -9.34 4.37
C SER A 17 -13.98 -9.61 3.51
N ARG A 18 -13.83 -10.84 2.98
CA ARG A 18 -12.75 -11.19 2.04
C ARG A 18 -12.87 -10.38 0.74
N GLN A 19 -14.05 -10.36 0.13
CA GLN A 19 -14.30 -9.62 -1.11
C GLN A 19 -14.15 -8.09 -0.95
N ILE A 20 -14.39 -7.57 0.25
CA ILE A 20 -14.13 -6.16 0.56
C ILE A 20 -12.62 -5.92 0.64
N LYS A 21 -11.90 -6.77 1.39
CA LYS A 21 -10.44 -6.70 1.52
C LYS A 21 -9.73 -6.80 0.17
N ASP A 22 -10.13 -7.74 -0.66
CA ASP A 22 -9.50 -7.98 -1.96
C ASP A 22 -9.73 -6.80 -2.92
N ARG A 23 -10.94 -6.24 -2.95
CA ARG A 23 -11.20 -5.01 -3.71
C ARG A 23 -10.39 -3.85 -3.20
N PHE A 24 -10.33 -3.64 -1.89
CA PHE A 24 -9.54 -2.57 -1.30
C PHE A 24 -8.05 -2.71 -1.68
N ASN A 25 -7.50 -3.92 -1.59
CA ASN A 25 -6.12 -4.18 -1.98
C ASN A 25 -5.88 -3.94 -3.48
N SER A 26 -6.85 -4.31 -4.33
CA SER A 26 -6.81 -4.01 -5.76
C SER A 26 -6.76 -2.50 -6.01
N TYR A 27 -7.66 -1.73 -5.40
CA TYR A 27 -7.67 -0.26 -5.52
C TYR A 27 -6.38 0.36 -4.95
N LYS A 28 -5.89 -0.14 -3.81
CA LYS A 28 -4.62 0.29 -3.21
C LYS A 28 -3.45 0.05 -4.16
N GLY A 29 -3.41 -1.10 -4.83
CA GLY A 29 -2.40 -1.43 -5.83
C GLY A 29 -2.46 -0.48 -7.04
N LYS A 30 -3.66 -0.22 -7.57
CA LYS A 30 -3.86 0.75 -8.66
C LYS A 30 -3.41 2.15 -8.25
N TYR A 31 -3.85 2.62 -7.08
CA TYR A 31 -3.47 3.91 -6.55
C TYR A 31 -1.95 4.06 -6.46
N LYS A 32 -1.23 3.09 -5.88
CA LYS A 32 0.23 3.14 -5.77
C LYS A 32 0.88 3.31 -7.14
N LYS A 33 0.50 2.49 -8.12
CA LYS A 33 1.02 2.56 -9.50
C LYS A 33 0.72 3.92 -10.14
N THR A 34 -0.53 4.38 -10.05
CA THR A 34 -0.94 5.68 -10.59
C THR A 34 -0.22 6.84 -9.91
N HIS A 35 -0.03 6.78 -8.60
CA HIS A 35 0.67 7.82 -7.84
C HIS A 35 2.15 7.88 -8.21
N THR A 36 2.82 6.73 -8.33
CA THR A 36 4.20 6.67 -8.82
C THR A 36 4.31 7.22 -10.24
N LEU A 37 3.40 6.83 -11.15
CA LEU A 37 3.35 7.38 -12.51
C LEU A 37 3.12 8.90 -12.47
N SER A 38 2.28 9.40 -11.56
CA SER A 38 1.98 10.82 -11.43
C SER A 38 3.19 11.68 -11.06
N LEU A 39 4.15 11.09 -10.34
CA LEU A 39 5.40 11.73 -9.91
C LEU A 39 6.52 11.55 -10.94
N ALA A 40 6.35 10.67 -11.93
CA ALA A 40 7.36 10.41 -12.95
C ALA A 40 7.51 11.61 -13.90
N THR A 41 8.74 11.84 -14.37
CA THR A 41 9.04 12.86 -15.37
C THR A 41 8.23 12.62 -16.65
N GLY A 42 7.56 13.66 -17.15
CA GLY A 42 6.73 13.55 -18.34
C GLY A 42 5.28 13.14 -18.07
N PHE A 43 4.87 13.03 -16.80
CA PHE A 43 3.46 12.88 -16.47
C PHE A 43 2.68 14.16 -16.76
N GLY A 44 2.04 14.20 -17.93
CA GLY A 44 1.19 15.29 -18.38
C GLY A 44 0.10 14.77 -19.33
N LEU A 45 -0.62 15.71 -19.96
CA LEU A 45 -1.61 15.36 -20.99
C LEU A 45 -0.91 15.01 -22.29
N THR A 46 -1.08 13.78 -22.76
CA THR A 46 -0.54 13.31 -24.03
C THR A 46 -1.57 13.48 -25.15
N PRO A 47 -1.17 13.48 -26.43
CA PRO A 47 -2.12 13.51 -27.53
C PRO A 47 -3.08 12.30 -27.53
N GLU A 48 -2.67 11.14 -27.01
CA GLU A 48 -3.51 9.96 -26.84
C GLU A 48 -4.61 10.19 -25.79
N ASP A 49 -4.27 10.84 -24.67
CA ASP A 49 -5.25 11.22 -23.65
C ASP A 49 -6.34 12.12 -24.26
N ARG A 50 -5.95 13.06 -25.12
CA ARG A 50 -6.90 13.95 -25.80
C ARG A 50 -7.83 13.21 -26.76
N GLN A 51 -7.34 12.16 -27.44
CA GLN A 51 -8.17 11.31 -28.30
C GLN A 51 -9.21 10.52 -27.50
N THR A 52 -8.86 10.11 -26.28
CA THR A 52 -9.80 9.45 -25.35
C THR A 52 -10.73 10.42 -24.61
N GLY A 53 -10.63 11.73 -24.90
CA GLY A 53 -11.47 12.77 -24.32
C GLY A 53 -11.02 13.25 -22.93
N ILE A 54 -9.82 12.86 -22.48
CA ILE A 54 -9.23 13.31 -21.23
C ILE A 54 -8.63 14.71 -21.44
N GLN A 55 -9.16 15.69 -20.72
CA GLN A 55 -8.76 17.10 -20.84
C GLN A 55 -7.98 17.61 -19.63
N THR A 56 -8.01 16.88 -18.51
CA THR A 56 -7.36 17.29 -17.25
C THR A 56 -6.50 16.15 -16.69
N ILE A 57 -5.45 16.53 -15.95
CA ILE A 57 -4.58 15.56 -15.27
C ILE A 57 -5.40 14.73 -14.26
N GLU A 58 -6.40 15.34 -13.61
CA GLU A 58 -7.31 14.63 -12.70
C GLU A 58 -8.12 13.54 -13.41
N GLN A 59 -8.60 13.80 -14.62
CA GLN A 59 -9.28 12.78 -15.44
C GLN A 59 -8.33 11.65 -15.84
N LYS A 60 -7.07 11.96 -16.17
CA LYS A 60 -6.02 10.96 -16.45
C LYS A 60 -5.73 10.11 -15.21
N LEU A 61 -5.67 10.72 -14.04
CA LEU A 61 -5.46 9.99 -12.78
C LEU A 61 -6.67 9.09 -12.46
N ASN A 62 -7.89 9.60 -12.67
CA ASN A 62 -9.11 8.82 -12.45
C ASN A 62 -9.31 7.69 -13.45
N SER A 63 -8.81 7.81 -14.69
CA SER A 63 -8.87 6.72 -15.67
C SER A 63 -7.94 5.56 -15.27
N LEU A 64 -6.79 5.86 -14.66
CA LEU A 64 -5.84 4.84 -14.17
C LEU A 64 -6.26 4.26 -12.81
N CYS A 65 -6.74 5.09 -11.89
CA CYS A 65 -7.21 4.69 -10.57
C CYS A 65 -8.58 5.34 -10.29
N PRO A 66 -9.67 4.56 -10.31
CA PRO A 66 -10.99 5.08 -9.93
C PRO A 66 -10.95 5.69 -8.53
N HIS A 67 -11.54 6.88 -8.38
CA HIS A 67 -11.55 7.64 -7.12
C HIS A 67 -10.15 7.96 -6.57
N TYR A 68 -9.21 8.32 -7.46
CA TYR A 68 -7.83 8.62 -7.09
C TYR A 68 -7.73 9.62 -5.94
N GLN A 69 -8.51 10.71 -5.98
CA GLN A 69 -8.48 11.76 -4.96
C GLN A 69 -8.91 11.26 -3.57
N ALA A 70 -9.92 10.38 -3.51
CA ALA A 70 -10.33 9.77 -2.25
C ALA A 70 -9.24 8.84 -1.69
N MET A 71 -8.64 8.03 -2.55
CA MET A 71 -7.51 7.16 -2.18
C MET A 71 -6.26 7.95 -1.76
N HIS A 72 -6.01 9.08 -2.41
CA HIS A 72 -4.93 10.00 -2.06
C HIS A 72 -5.16 10.65 -0.69
N GLY A 73 -6.40 11.06 -0.39
CA GLY A 73 -6.76 11.55 0.94
C GLY A 73 -6.56 10.50 2.05
N LEU A 74 -6.85 9.23 1.77
CA LEU A 74 -6.70 8.12 2.73
C LEU A 74 -5.23 7.72 2.95
N MET A 75 -4.40 7.74 1.91
CA MET A 75 -3.08 7.10 1.93
C MET A 75 -1.91 8.01 1.56
N GLY A 76 -2.16 9.10 0.83
CA GLY A 76 -1.13 10.05 0.38
C GLY A 76 -0.67 11.00 1.49
N ASN A 77 -1.56 11.35 2.43
CA ASN A 77 -1.29 12.33 3.49
C ASN A 77 -0.81 11.69 4.81
N LYS A 78 -0.32 10.45 4.78
CA LYS A 78 0.20 9.82 6.00
C LYS A 78 1.59 10.36 6.28
N ALA A 79 1.67 11.39 7.12
CA ALA A 79 2.93 11.79 7.72
C ALA A 79 3.56 10.55 8.36
N PHE A 80 4.84 10.31 8.09
CA PHE A 80 5.65 9.33 8.81
C PHE A 80 5.86 9.87 10.24
N VAL A 81 4.80 9.86 11.04
CA VAL A 81 4.90 10.16 12.46
C VAL A 81 5.56 8.97 13.11
N ASN A 82 6.84 9.12 13.45
CA ASN A 82 7.52 8.20 14.35
C ASN A 82 7.01 8.52 15.76
N PRO A 83 6.25 7.62 16.42
CA PRO A 83 5.82 7.88 17.78
C PRO A 83 7.06 8.02 18.66
N LEU A 84 7.25 9.18 19.29
CA LEU A 84 8.39 9.43 20.19
C LEU A 84 8.39 8.50 21.40
N TYR A 85 7.25 7.91 21.74
CA TYR A 85 7.07 7.08 22.91
C TYR A 85 5.92 6.10 22.67
N LYS A 86 6.16 4.80 22.90
CA LYS A 86 5.12 3.77 22.96
C LYS A 86 4.95 3.41 24.43
N VAL A 87 3.83 3.79 25.04
CA VAL A 87 3.45 3.29 26.36
C VAL A 87 2.96 1.86 26.18
N ASP A 88 3.61 0.92 26.84
CA ASP A 88 3.10 -0.45 26.92
C ASP A 88 1.95 -0.49 27.93
N ALA A 89 0.76 -0.86 27.47
CA ALA A 89 -0.43 -0.92 28.30
C ALA A 89 -0.43 -2.12 29.27
N GLN A 90 0.56 -3.02 29.17
CA GLN A 90 0.66 -4.21 30.00
C GLN A 90 1.49 -4.04 31.28
N LYS A 91 2.04 -2.84 31.57
CA LYS A 91 2.72 -2.62 32.85
C LYS A 91 1.70 -2.26 33.92
N ASP A 92 1.06 -3.29 34.47
CA ASP A 92 0.49 -3.26 35.81
C ASP A 92 1.59 -2.76 36.76
N VAL A 93 1.52 -1.48 37.14
CA VAL A 93 2.25 -1.01 38.31
C VAL A 93 1.40 -1.46 39.50
N GLU A 94 1.84 -2.52 40.15
CA GLU A 94 1.46 -2.78 41.53
C GLU A 94 1.67 -1.47 42.29
N THR A 95 0.57 -0.88 42.77
CA THR A 95 0.62 0.18 43.78
C THR A 95 1.32 -0.38 45.01
N THR A 96 2.64 -0.18 45.08
CA THR A 96 3.44 -0.48 46.25
C THR A 96 3.05 0.50 47.35
N ASN A 97 2.46 -0.06 48.40
CA ASN A 97 2.44 0.58 49.71
C ASN A 97 3.89 0.85 50.12
N SER A 98 4.14 2.07 50.56
CA SER A 98 5.38 2.50 51.18
C SER A 98 5.74 1.57 52.34
N SER A 99 6.93 0.94 52.27
CA SER A 99 7.71 0.55 53.44
C SER A 99 9.15 0.27 53.03
N ASP A 100 10.06 1.07 53.58
CA ASP A 100 11.51 0.88 53.56
C ASP A 100 11.90 -0.54 53.98
N SER A 101 12.79 -1.18 53.22
CA SER A 101 13.74 -2.18 53.72
C SER A 101 14.84 -2.42 52.68
N ASP A 102 16.06 -2.00 53.03
CA ASP A 102 17.30 -2.41 52.38
C ASP A 102 17.39 -3.94 52.32
N ASN A 103 17.58 -4.50 51.13
CA ASN A 103 18.35 -5.73 50.99
C ASN A 103 19.08 -5.74 49.64
N SER A 104 20.38 -5.49 49.74
CA SER A 104 21.37 -5.74 48.69
C SER A 104 21.51 -7.24 48.49
N ASP A 105 21.12 -7.76 47.32
CA ASP A 105 21.63 -9.02 46.79
C ASP A 105 21.55 -8.97 45.26
N ASN A 106 22.73 -8.91 44.65
CA ASN A 106 22.94 -9.11 43.23
C ASN A 106 23.28 -10.59 42.99
N PRO A 107 22.55 -11.31 42.14
CA PRO A 107 23.11 -12.39 41.36
C PRO A 107 23.23 -11.94 39.91
N ASP A 108 24.48 -11.72 39.51
CA ASP A 108 24.98 -11.97 38.18
C ASP A 108 24.60 -13.40 37.79
N ASP A 109 23.79 -13.57 36.74
CA ASP A 109 23.84 -14.78 35.92
C ASP A 109 23.37 -14.44 34.50
N SER A 110 24.31 -14.67 33.60
CA SER A 110 24.19 -14.54 32.16
C SER A 110 23.35 -15.70 31.62
N ASP A 111 22.53 -15.44 30.60
CA ASP A 111 22.41 -16.43 29.52
C ASP A 111 22.00 -15.76 28.21
N ASP A 112 22.89 -15.98 27.25
CA ASP A 112 22.78 -15.69 25.83
C ASP A 112 21.53 -16.33 25.22
N SER A 113 20.86 -15.59 24.35
CA SER A 113 20.16 -16.15 23.20
C SER A 113 20.10 -15.09 22.10
N ASP A 114 21.20 -15.02 21.34
CA ASP A 114 21.20 -14.56 19.96
C ASP A 114 20.23 -15.46 19.16
N ASP A 115 19.03 -14.98 18.89
CA ASP A 115 18.18 -15.57 17.85
C ASP A 115 18.29 -14.66 16.62
N SER A 116 19.37 -14.90 15.88
CA SER A 116 19.52 -14.44 14.50
C SER A 116 18.70 -15.38 13.63
N ASP A 117 17.50 -14.96 13.23
CA ASP A 117 16.77 -15.65 12.17
C ASP A 117 16.77 -14.79 10.89
N ASP A 118 17.41 -15.39 9.91
CA ASP A 118 17.89 -14.85 8.66
C ASP A 118 16.79 -14.29 7.76
N SER A 119 17.18 -13.24 7.03
CA SER A 119 16.41 -12.68 5.93
C SER A 119 16.48 -13.61 4.73
N ASP A 120 15.43 -14.39 4.48
CA ASP A 120 15.26 -15.07 3.18
C ASP A 120 14.77 -14.06 2.13
N ASP A 121 15.73 -13.35 1.54
CA ASP A 121 15.60 -12.76 0.19
C ASP A 121 15.66 -13.90 -0.83
N SER A 122 14.49 -14.33 -1.30
CA SER A 122 14.40 -15.16 -2.51
C SER A 122 14.13 -14.25 -3.72
N ASP A 123 15.22 -13.80 -4.32
CA ASP A 123 15.29 -13.32 -5.71
C ASP A 123 15.08 -14.53 -6.65
N ASP A 124 13.87 -14.70 -7.17
CA ASP A 124 13.65 -15.54 -8.36
C ASP A 124 13.58 -14.63 -9.60
N SER A 125 14.75 -14.31 -10.12
CA SER A 125 14.95 -13.83 -11.47
C SER A 125 15.04 -15.01 -12.43
N ASP A 126 13.91 -15.40 -13.02
CA ASP A 126 13.88 -16.27 -14.20
C ASP A 126 14.08 -15.41 -15.45
N ASP A 127 15.35 -15.16 -15.76
CA ASP A 127 15.82 -14.88 -17.12
C ASP A 127 15.95 -16.22 -17.86
N SER A 128 15.20 -16.38 -18.95
CA SER A 128 15.49 -17.37 -19.97
C SER A 128 15.18 -16.77 -21.33
N ASP A 129 16.24 -16.19 -21.90
CA ASP A 129 16.47 -16.04 -23.32
C ASP A 129 16.10 -17.32 -24.07
N ASP A 130 15.25 -17.22 -25.08
CA ASP A 130 15.41 -18.06 -26.27
C ASP A 130 15.03 -17.28 -27.51
N SER A 131 16.08 -16.92 -28.25
CA SER A 131 16.02 -16.32 -29.57
C SER A 131 15.71 -17.39 -30.61
N ASP A 132 14.61 -17.27 -31.37
CA ASP A 132 14.52 -17.94 -32.67
C ASP A 132 14.17 -16.94 -33.79
N SER A 133 15.18 -16.73 -34.62
CA SER A 133 15.17 -15.85 -35.79
C SER A 133 14.77 -16.64 -37.04
N GLY A 134 13.47 -16.77 -37.28
CA GLY A 134 12.92 -17.29 -38.54
C GLY A 134 12.86 -16.25 -39.66
N LYS A 135 13.95 -16.09 -40.42
CA LYS A 135 13.99 -15.37 -41.71
C LYS A 135 13.06 -16.05 -42.74
N GLY A 136 12.02 -15.33 -43.20
CA GLY A 136 11.22 -15.72 -44.36
C GLY A 136 11.08 -14.58 -45.36
N LYS A 137 12.00 -14.48 -46.32
CA LYS A 137 11.83 -13.66 -47.53
C LYS A 137 11.03 -14.45 -48.58
N GLY A 138 10.07 -13.82 -49.24
CA GLY A 138 9.41 -14.45 -50.39
C GLY A 138 8.20 -13.70 -50.94
N GLN A 139 8.44 -12.55 -51.59
CA GLN A 139 7.49 -11.98 -52.55
C GLN A 139 7.33 -12.91 -53.76
N ARG A 140 6.17 -12.76 -54.42
CA ARG A 140 5.72 -13.24 -55.75
C ARG A 140 4.81 -14.46 -55.72
N ARG A 141 3.54 -14.22 -56.04
CA ARG A 141 2.79 -15.10 -56.94
C ARG A 141 1.74 -14.31 -57.74
N LEU A 142 1.99 -14.34 -59.05
CA LEU A 142 1.11 -14.22 -60.23
C LEU A 142 0.23 -12.98 -60.36
#